data_AF-A0AAD5S3L3-F1
#
_entry.id   AF-A0AAD5S3L3-F1
#
_cell.length_a   1.000
_cell.length_b   1.000
_cell.length_c   1.000
_cell.angle_alpha   90.00
_cell.angle_beta   90.00
_cell.angle_gamma   90.00
#
_symmetry.space_group_name_H-M   'P 1'
#
loop_
_entity.id
_entity.type
_entity.pdbx_description
1 polymer ?
#
loop_
_entity_poly.entity_id
_entity_poly.type
_entity_poly.pdbx_seq_one_letter_code
_entity_poly.pdbx_strand_id
1 'polypeptide(L)' 'VKTPSPTSDQKSIMHHFPKFTQAPWEKQVASLFSLRLLQRVTPMDRLDGVKCKCNVSFEFIQKVGQSVKFDVSKYLFDFV' A
#
# COMPACT_ATOMS: atom_id res chain seq x y z
N VAL A 1 -17.36 -0.85 21.07
CA VAL A 1 -16.07 -1.42 20.60
C VAL A 1 -15.08 -0.27 20.50
N LYS A 2 -14.05 -0.26 21.37
CA LYS A 2 -13.11 0.86 21.51
C LYS A 2 -11.98 0.66 20.48
N THR A 3 -11.96 1.49 19.45
CA THR A 3 -10.88 1.53 18.46
C THR A 3 -9.57 1.94 19.15
N PRO A 4 -8.46 1.20 18.99
CA PRO A 4 -7.19 1.58 19.60
C PRO A 4 -6.63 2.83 18.92
N SER A 5 -6.25 3.80 19.73
CA SER A 5 -5.61 5.06 19.33
C SER A 5 -4.23 4.79 18.72
N PRO A 6 -3.86 5.44 17.60
CA PRO A 6 -2.53 5.29 17.02
C PRO A 6 -1.47 5.91 17.94
N THR A 7 -0.45 5.13 18.26
CA THR A 7 0.72 5.51 19.07
C THR A 7 1.47 6.67 18.42
N SER A 8 2.00 7.59 19.24
CA SER A 8 2.59 8.87 18.85
C SER A 8 3.64 8.83 17.74
N ASP A 9 4.31 7.69 17.52
CA ASP A 9 5.32 7.52 16.46
C ASP A 9 4.72 7.51 15.04
N GLN A 10 3.44 7.10 14.88
CA GLN A 10 2.78 7.08 13.57
C GLN A 10 2.36 8.46 13.06
N LYS A 11 2.30 9.48 13.94
CA LYS A 11 1.96 10.86 13.53
C LYS A 11 3.08 11.57 12.80
N SER A 12 4.34 11.19 13.02
CA SER A 12 5.50 11.96 12.56
C SER A 12 5.75 11.82 11.05
N ILE A 13 5.50 10.63 10.48
CA ILE A 13 5.70 10.36 9.04
C ILE A 13 4.61 11.02 8.18
N MET A 14 3.46 11.36 8.79
CA MET A 14 2.27 11.85 8.10
C MET A 14 2.28 13.37 7.85
N HIS A 15 3.18 14.13 8.49
CA HIS A 15 3.23 15.60 8.38
C HIS A 15 3.98 16.12 7.15
N HIS A 16 4.67 15.26 6.37
CA HIS A 16 5.53 15.72 5.27
C HIS A 16 4.88 15.68 3.87
N PHE A 17 3.63 15.23 3.75
CA PHE A 17 2.90 15.18 2.46
C PHE A 17 1.55 15.92 2.55
N PRO A 18 1.53 17.25 2.44
CA PRO A 18 0.37 18.06 2.79
C PRO A 18 -0.68 18.23 1.68
N LYS A 19 -0.90 17.26 0.77
CA LYS A 19 -1.85 17.47 -0.36
C LYS A 19 -2.79 16.31 -0.75
N PHE A 20 -2.98 15.26 0.04
CA PHE A 20 -3.93 14.18 -0.34
C PHE A 20 -4.81 13.63 0.81
N THR A 21 -4.88 14.34 1.93
CA THR A 21 -5.46 13.82 3.19
C THR A 21 -6.99 13.97 3.27
N GLN A 22 -7.73 13.46 2.28
CA GLN A 22 -9.20 13.36 2.41
C GLN A 22 -9.77 11.96 2.12
N ALA A 23 -8.91 10.95 1.96
CA ALA A 23 -9.32 9.56 2.07
C ALA A 23 -8.39 8.86 3.07
N PRO A 24 -8.93 8.06 4.02
CA PRO A 24 -8.11 7.14 4.79
C PRO A 24 -7.40 6.23 3.78
N TRP A 25 -6.07 6.23 3.76
CA TRP A 25 -5.28 5.34 2.91
C TRP A 25 -5.68 3.87 3.16
N GLU A 26 -6.19 3.58 4.36
CA GLU A 26 -6.80 2.31 4.75
C GLU A 26 -7.95 1.91 3.83
N LYS A 27 -8.79 2.86 3.39
CA LYS A 27 -9.90 2.59 2.45
C LYS A 27 -9.37 2.32 1.04
N GLN A 28 -8.33 3.02 0.61
CA GLN A 28 -7.73 2.79 -0.70
C GLN A 28 -7.09 1.39 -0.76
N VAL A 29 -6.35 1.01 0.28
CA VAL A 29 -5.75 -0.33 0.41
C VAL A 29 -6.82 -1.42 0.49
N ALA A 30 -7.91 -1.21 1.22
CA ALA A 30 -9.03 -2.15 1.27
C ALA A 30 -9.64 -2.39 -0.11
N SER A 31 -9.81 -1.34 -0.93
CA SER A 31 -10.29 -1.46 -2.31
C SER A 31 -9.35 -2.31 -3.17
N LEU A 32 -8.03 -2.22 -2.98
CA LEU A 32 -7.07 -3.05 -3.71
C LEU A 32 -7.19 -4.54 -3.37
N PHE A 33 -7.55 -4.89 -2.11
CA PHE A 33 -7.87 -6.27 -1.74
C PHE A 33 -9.19 -6.73 -2.39
N SER A 34 -10.24 -5.89 -2.35
CA SER A 34 -11.54 -6.20 -2.96
C SER A 34 -11.43 -6.42 -4.47
N LEU A 35 -10.59 -5.64 -5.15
CA LEU A 35 -10.28 -5.75 -6.57
C LEU A 35 -9.28 -6.85 -6.91
N ARG A 36 -8.80 -7.61 -5.91
CA ARG A 36 -7.79 -8.68 -6.05
C ARG A 36 -6.47 -8.22 -6.67
N LEU A 37 -6.12 -6.95 -6.49
CA LEU A 37 -4.82 -6.40 -6.90
C LEU A 37 -3.76 -6.68 -5.83
N LEU A 38 -4.19 -6.75 -4.56
CA LEU A 38 -3.39 -7.24 -3.44
C LEU A 38 -4.04 -8.50 -2.85
N GLN A 39 -3.20 -9.43 -2.42
CA GLN A 39 -3.63 -10.61 -1.69
C GLN A 39 -2.96 -10.66 -0.32
N ARG A 40 -3.74 -10.88 0.73
CA ARG A 40 -3.22 -11.04 2.09
C ARG A 40 -2.51 -12.40 2.21
N VAL A 41 -1.33 -12.39 2.80
CA VAL A 41 -0.50 -13.59 3.02
C VAL A 41 -0.56 -14.05 4.48
N THR A 42 -0.75 -13.14 5.43
CA THR A 42 -0.94 -13.50 6.85
C THR A 42 -2.39 -13.84 7.18
N PRO A 43 -2.64 -14.86 8.02
CA PRO A 43 -3.95 -15.11 8.63
C PRO A 43 -4.44 -13.87 9.39
N MET A 44 -5.76 -13.63 9.39
CA MET A 44 -6.39 -12.46 10.04
C MET A 44 -6.11 -12.37 11.55
N ASP A 45 -5.78 -13.48 12.21
CA ASP A 45 -5.60 -13.56 13.67
C ASP A 45 -4.20 -13.18 14.19
N ARG A 46 -3.24 -12.85 13.31
CA ARG A 46 -1.91 -12.38 13.73
C ARG A 46 -1.83 -10.85 13.71
N LEU A 47 -1.62 -10.28 14.90
CA LEU A 47 -1.39 -8.84 15.16
C LEU A 47 -0.02 -8.35 14.63
N ASP A 48 0.83 -9.24 14.11
CA ASP A 48 2.16 -8.94 13.55
C ASP A 48 2.09 -8.31 12.14
N GLY A 49 1.32 -7.24 11.98
CA GLY A 49 1.25 -6.47 10.73
C GLY A 49 0.61 -7.20 9.54
N VAL A 50 0.00 -6.41 8.64
CA VAL A 50 -0.60 -6.95 7.41
C VAL A 50 0.52 -7.25 6.41
N LYS A 51 0.82 -8.53 6.18
CA LYS A 51 1.67 -8.96 5.07
C LYS A 51 0.79 -9.21 3.86
N CYS A 52 1.10 -8.57 2.75
CA CYS A 52 0.41 -8.73 1.48
C CYS A 52 1.40 -9.02 0.35
N LYS A 53 0.93 -9.74 -0.65
CA LYS A 53 1.61 -9.92 -1.93
C LYS A 53 0.84 -9.16 -3.01
N CYS A 54 1.58 -8.71 -4.01
CA CYS A 54 0.99 -8.16 -5.22
C CYS A 54 0.42 -9.30 -6.08
N ASN A 55 -0.79 -9.14 -6.62
CA ASN A 55 -1.45 -10.14 -7.46
C ASN A 55 -1.60 -9.67 -8.92
N VAL A 56 -0.77 -8.72 -9.33
CA VAL A 56 -0.73 -8.18 -10.69
C VAL A 56 0.63 -8.43 -11.32
N SER A 57 0.65 -8.51 -12.65
CA SER A 57 1.88 -8.66 -13.42
C SER A 57 2.69 -7.36 -13.43
N PHE A 58 3.99 -7.47 -13.74
CA PHE A 58 4.85 -6.31 -13.91
C PHE A 58 4.35 -5.38 -15.02
N GLU A 59 3.85 -5.91 -16.14
CA GLU A 59 3.28 -5.11 -17.23
C GLU A 59 2.13 -4.21 -16.76
N PHE A 60 1.27 -4.71 -15.87
CA PHE A 60 0.18 -3.91 -15.30
C PHE A 60 0.75 -2.76 -14.46
N ILE A 61 1.74 -3.05 -13.61
CA ILE A 61 2.40 -2.04 -12.78
C ILE A 61 3.10 -0.98 -13.64
N GLN A 62 3.75 -1.39 -14.74
CA GLN A 62 4.36 -0.44 -15.67
C GLN A 62 3.33 0.47 -16.33
N LYS A 63 2.19 -0.06 -16.77
CA LYS A 63 1.10 0.75 -17.36
C LYS A 63 0.55 1.77 -16.37
N VAL A 64 0.35 1.38 -15.11
CA VAL A 64 -0.05 2.31 -14.04
C VAL A 64 1.02 3.38 -13.83
N GLY A 65 2.31 3.00 -13.73
CA GLY A 65 3.42 3.94 -13.63
C GLY A 65 3.44 4.96 -14.77
N GLN A 66 3.30 4.52 -16.01
CA GLN A 66 3.25 5.39 -17.19
C GLN A 66 2.11 6.41 -17.12
N SER A 67 0.93 6.02 -16.62
CA SER A 67 -0.22 6.94 -16.47
C SER A 67 0.06 8.12 -15.54
N VAL A 68 0.98 7.93 -14.58
CA VAL A 68 1.41 8.97 -13.62
C VAL A 68 2.82 9.47 -13.94
N LYS A 69 3.34 9.19 -15.14
CA LYS A 69 4.68 9.56 -15.61
C LYS A 69 5.81 9.08 -14.67
N PHE A 70 5.64 7.88 -14.12
CA PHE A 70 6.56 7.22 -13.20
C PHE A 70 7.13 5.94 -13.83
N ASP A 71 8.45 5.82 -13.86
CA ASP A 71 9.14 4.63 -14.38
C ASP A 71 9.53 3.69 -13.24
N VAL A 72 8.71 2.65 -13.05
CA VAL A 72 8.88 1.64 -11.99
C VAL A 72 10.13 0.79 -12.18
N SER A 73 10.58 0.62 -13.43
CA SER A 73 11.69 -0.29 -13.77
C SER A 73 13.01 0.13 -13.11
N LYS A 74 13.20 1.44 -12.90
CA LYS A 74 14.38 2.01 -12.21
C LYS A 74 14.46 1.69 -10.72
N TYR A 75 13.36 1.23 -10.13
CA TYR A 75 13.25 0.89 -8.71
C TYR A 75 13.22 -0.62 -8.47
N LEU A 76 13.17 -1.41 -9.55
CA LEU A 76 13.38 -2.83 -9.44
C LEU A 76 14.88 -3.08 -9.26
N PHE A 77 15.22 -3.86 -8.23
CA PHE A 77 16.54 -4.44 -8.16
C PHE A 77 16.67 -5.44 -9.31
N ASP A 78 17.66 -5.20 -10.17
CA ASP A 78 18.07 -6.20 -11.12
C ASP A 78 18.74 -7.35 -10.33
N PHE A 79 18.38 -8.59 -10.65
CA PHE A 79 18.99 -9.78 -10.04
C PHE A 79 20.38 -10.03 -10.65
N VAL A 80 21.27 -9.03 -10.61
CA VAL A 80 22.69 -9.20 -10.95
C VAL A 80 23.41 -9.88 -9.78
#